data_AF-A0A0R1E498-F1
#
_entry.id   AF-A0A0R1E498-F1
#
_cell.length_a   1.000
_cell.length_b   1.000
_cell.length_c   1.000
_cell.angle_alpha   90.00
_cell.angle_beta   90.00
_cell.angle_gamma   90.00
#
_symmetry.space_group_name_H-M   'P 1'
#
loop_
_entity.id
_entity.type
_entity.pdbx_description
1 polymer ?
#
loop_
_entity_poly.entity_id
_entity_poly.type
_entity_poly.pdbx_seq_one_letter_code
_entity_poly.pdbx_strand_id
1 'polypeptide(L)'
;MIPYSYHDPNTSKYVKRTWGKHCNVLLFVSGDIDGELEPYVPVINSTHTWTLVHQGLMYASLTYADKIDWFLRVEPSSFVVVENLRHLIDKRKYQPSQPIYFGYELENIVTHEPFVYYRSGYVISREALRRYTKASKDPENKDCTHWEGYAEGLDIHRCMSFANVTVAESRDEFENETFIPVEMHNQFQDGYDTIPWLRNLTYHKRTEKSVPISSRAISFLVKYPPEMYDYYYFVYQVKSFGTPVPSSIDRKRP
;
A
#
# COMPACT_ATOMS: atom_id res chain seq x y z
N MET A 1 -2.46 5.71 4.18
CA MET A 1 -1.90 5.66 5.54
C MET A 1 -0.41 5.38 5.42
N ILE A 2 0.41 6.20 6.07
CA ILE A 2 1.86 6.11 6.05
C ILE A 2 2.36 6.01 7.49
N PRO A 3 2.66 4.80 7.99
CA PRO A 3 3.36 4.64 9.27
C PRO A 3 4.82 5.08 9.08
N TYR A 4 5.39 5.83 10.03
CA TYR A 4 6.81 6.18 9.96
C TYR A 4 7.45 6.31 11.34
N SER A 5 8.76 6.04 11.39
CA SER A 5 9.57 6.27 12.58
C SER A 5 9.81 7.75 12.78
N TYR A 6 9.47 8.28 13.96
CA TYR A 6 9.68 9.69 14.29
C TYR A 6 11.17 10.09 14.35
N HIS A 7 12.10 9.13 14.36
CA HIS A 7 13.54 9.39 14.21
C HIS A 7 13.95 9.75 12.78
N ASP A 8 13.17 9.36 11.76
CA ASP A 8 13.37 9.76 10.37
C ASP A 8 12.05 10.22 9.72
N PRO A 9 11.59 11.44 10.05
CA PRO A 9 10.37 11.99 9.45
C PRO A 9 10.56 12.46 8.01
N ASN A 10 11.81 12.63 7.55
CA ASN A 10 12.12 13.27 6.28
C ASN A 10 11.57 12.46 5.10
N THR A 11 11.69 11.14 5.17
CA THR A 11 11.15 10.22 4.17
C THR A 11 9.64 10.46 3.93
N SER A 12 8.84 10.57 5.00
CA SER A 12 7.41 10.87 4.92
C SER A 12 7.08 12.28 4.42
N LYS A 13 7.97 13.26 4.65
CA LYS A 13 7.78 14.64 4.14
C LYS A 13 7.82 14.66 2.61
N TYR A 14 8.66 13.84 1.98
CA TYR A 14 8.64 13.70 0.52
C TYR A 14 7.29 13.19 0.01
N VAL A 15 6.66 12.24 0.71
CA VAL A 15 5.29 11.79 0.40
C VAL A 15 4.29 12.95 0.46
N LYS A 16 4.26 13.72 1.57
CA LYS A 16 3.34 14.88 1.74
C LYS A 16 3.54 15.92 0.63
N ARG A 17 4.78 16.15 0.20
CA ARG A 17 5.15 17.16 -0.80
C ARG A 17 5.02 16.69 -2.25
N THR A 18 4.84 15.39 -2.53
CA THR A 18 4.78 14.84 -3.89
C THR A 18 3.44 14.14 -4.16
N TRP A 19 3.43 12.82 -4.39
CA TRP A 19 2.27 12.03 -4.81
C TRP A 19 1.16 12.01 -3.76
N GLY A 20 1.47 12.23 -2.47
CA GLY A 20 0.47 12.32 -1.40
C GLY A 20 -0.59 13.41 -1.63
N LYS A 21 -0.27 14.43 -2.45
CA LYS A 21 -1.21 15.47 -2.89
C LYS A 21 -2.38 14.96 -3.74
N HIS A 22 -2.29 13.73 -4.26
CA HIS A 22 -3.32 13.12 -5.12
C HIS A 22 -4.31 12.26 -4.32
N CYS A 23 -4.03 12.03 -3.03
CA CYS A 23 -4.92 11.35 -2.10
C CYS A 23 -6.11 12.24 -1.69
N ASN A 24 -7.27 11.62 -1.45
CA ASN A 24 -8.42 12.33 -0.89
C ASN A 24 -8.21 12.69 0.59
N VAL A 25 -7.58 11.78 1.33
CA VAL A 25 -7.14 11.97 2.72
C VAL A 25 -5.76 11.34 2.84
N LEU A 26 -4.82 12.06 3.45
CA LEU A 26 -3.47 11.58 3.73
C LEU A 26 -3.28 11.46 5.24
N LEU A 27 -3.24 10.22 5.73
CA LEU A 27 -3.05 9.90 7.15
C LEU A 27 -1.60 9.46 7.38
N PHE A 28 -0.87 10.22 8.18
CA PHE A 28 0.41 9.83 8.75
C PHE A 28 0.20 9.26 10.16
N VAL A 29 0.99 8.25 10.53
CA VAL A 29 0.93 7.63 11.87
C VAL A 29 2.35 7.49 12.39
N SER A 30 2.61 7.98 13.61
CA SER A 30 3.94 7.96 14.21
C SER A 30 3.89 7.91 15.73
N GLY A 31 5.04 7.68 16.36
CA GLY A 31 5.19 7.69 17.81
C GLY A 31 5.36 9.09 18.41
N ASP A 32 5.55 10.12 17.60
CA ASP A 32 5.72 11.50 18.09
C ASP A 32 5.10 12.51 17.12
N ILE A 33 4.87 13.73 17.59
CA ILE A 33 4.36 14.83 16.80
C ILE A 33 5.40 15.30 15.77
N ASP A 34 4.93 15.75 14.60
CA ASP A 34 5.75 16.48 13.64
C ASP A 34 4.91 17.63 13.08
N GLY A 35 5.47 18.84 13.10
CA GLY A 35 4.74 20.06 12.74
C GLY A 35 4.39 20.17 11.25
N GLU A 36 5.08 19.44 10.38
CA GLU A 36 4.71 19.37 8.97
C GLU A 36 3.83 18.17 8.68
N LEU A 37 4.08 16.99 9.24
CA LEU A 37 3.33 15.77 8.89
C LEU A 37 1.99 15.67 9.61
N GLU A 38 1.88 16.26 10.80
CA GLU A 38 0.67 16.25 11.64
C GLU A 38 0.13 14.82 11.85
N PRO A 39 0.96 13.87 12.31
CA PRO A 39 0.56 12.46 12.41
C PRO A 39 -0.49 12.23 13.49
N TYR A 40 -1.26 11.16 13.32
CA TYR A 40 -1.93 10.53 14.45
C TYR A 40 -0.89 9.82 15.32
N VAL A 41 -0.88 10.10 16.62
CA VAL A 41 0.08 9.55 17.60
C VAL A 41 -0.65 8.61 18.57
N PRO A 42 -0.82 7.32 18.22
CA PRO A 42 -1.56 6.38 19.06
C PRO A 42 -0.77 5.92 20.29
N VAL A 43 0.56 5.85 20.17
CA VAL A 43 1.46 5.35 21.22
C VAL A 43 2.69 6.22 21.23
N ILE A 44 2.82 7.03 22.29
CA ILE A 44 3.93 7.98 22.45
C ILE A 44 5.27 7.22 22.48
N ASN A 45 6.26 7.75 21.77
CA ASN A 45 7.62 7.20 21.63
C ASN A 45 7.68 5.78 21.01
N SER A 46 6.62 5.31 20.35
CA SER A 46 6.66 4.02 19.66
C SER A 46 7.38 4.11 18.32
N THR A 47 8.38 3.26 18.13
CA THR A 47 9.04 3.02 16.83
C THR A 47 8.59 1.70 16.19
N HIS A 48 7.68 0.97 16.84
CA HIS A 48 7.24 -0.33 16.37
C HIS A 48 6.21 -0.16 15.25
N THR A 49 6.68 -0.24 14.00
CA THR A 49 5.88 0.01 12.79
C THR A 49 4.58 -0.79 12.76
N TRP A 50 4.61 -2.07 13.16
CA TRP A 50 3.39 -2.89 13.16
C TRP A 50 2.34 -2.38 14.14
N THR A 51 2.74 -2.00 15.36
CA THR A 51 1.83 -1.37 16.33
C THR A 51 1.23 -0.07 15.75
N LEU A 52 2.04 0.76 15.10
CA LEU A 52 1.57 2.00 14.47
C LEU A 52 0.59 1.72 13.32
N VAL A 53 0.87 0.72 12.47
CA VAL A 53 -0.04 0.30 11.40
C VAL A 53 -1.37 -0.14 11.97
N HIS A 54 -1.35 -1.05 12.95
CA HIS A 54 -2.58 -1.56 13.54
C HIS A 54 -3.42 -0.44 14.14
N GLN A 55 -2.82 0.39 15.00
CA GLN A 55 -3.51 1.52 15.61
C GLN A 55 -4.00 2.53 14.58
N GLY A 56 -3.24 2.73 13.50
CA GLY A 56 -3.63 3.53 12.35
C GLY A 56 -4.85 2.98 11.62
N LEU A 57 -4.92 1.67 11.39
CA LEU A 57 -6.10 0.99 10.79
C LEU A 57 -7.33 1.08 11.71
N MET A 58 -7.13 0.92 13.03
CA MET A 58 -8.19 1.12 14.03
C MET A 58 -8.75 2.54 13.97
N TYR A 59 -7.88 3.55 13.99
CA TYR A 59 -8.25 4.95 13.89
C TYR A 59 -8.91 5.28 12.55
N ALA A 60 -8.39 4.73 11.45
CA ALA A 60 -8.92 4.97 10.12
C ALA A 60 -10.35 4.42 9.98
N SER A 61 -10.61 3.23 10.52
CA SER A 61 -11.95 2.65 10.56
C SER A 61 -12.90 3.51 11.39
N LEU A 62 -12.49 3.93 12.59
CA LEU A 62 -13.34 4.74 13.47
C LEU A 62 -13.65 6.13 12.91
N THR A 63 -12.69 6.76 12.23
CA THR A 63 -12.78 8.18 11.83
C THR A 63 -13.29 8.37 10.41
N TYR A 64 -12.98 7.42 9.52
CA TYR A 64 -13.18 7.56 8.07
C TYR A 64 -14.03 6.46 7.44
N ALA A 65 -14.52 5.46 8.17
CA ALA A 65 -15.30 4.37 7.57
C ALA A 65 -16.48 4.88 6.72
N ASP A 66 -17.22 5.88 7.18
CA ASP A 66 -18.37 6.41 6.43
C ASP A 66 -17.99 7.46 5.36
N LYS A 67 -16.70 7.83 5.27
CA LYS A 67 -16.19 8.91 4.40
C LYS A 67 -15.28 8.42 3.29
N ILE A 68 -14.68 7.24 3.45
CA ILE A 68 -13.66 6.70 2.55
C ILE A 68 -14.04 5.27 2.16
N ASP A 69 -13.99 5.02 0.86
CA ASP A 69 -14.33 3.74 0.26
C ASP A 69 -13.15 2.74 0.25
N TRP A 70 -11.91 3.26 0.11
CA TRP A 70 -10.70 2.47 -0.07
C TRP A 70 -9.55 3.02 0.76
N PHE A 71 -8.86 2.13 1.47
CA PHE A 71 -7.76 2.45 2.37
C PHE A 71 -6.46 1.88 1.84
N LEU A 72 -5.54 2.74 1.41
CA LEU A 72 -4.20 2.34 0.98
C LEU A 72 -3.19 2.48 2.13
N ARG A 73 -2.44 1.42 2.43
CA ARG A 73 -1.26 1.44 3.31
C ARG A 73 -0.02 1.20 2.46
N VAL A 74 0.98 2.07 2.60
CA VAL A 74 2.30 1.92 1.95
C VAL A 74 3.42 2.34 2.91
N GLU A 75 4.66 1.97 2.57
CA GLU A 75 5.85 2.41 3.31
C GLU A 75 6.08 3.93 3.11
N PRO A 76 6.77 4.62 4.02
CA PRO A 76 7.15 6.02 3.81
C PRO A 76 8.07 6.19 2.60
N SER A 77 8.79 5.12 2.20
CA SER A 77 9.63 5.07 1.01
C SER A 77 8.88 4.62 -0.26
N SER A 78 7.55 4.60 -0.27
CA SER A 78 6.77 4.25 -1.47
C SER A 78 6.42 5.48 -2.32
N PHE A 79 6.41 5.32 -3.64
CA PHE A 79 5.80 6.25 -4.59
C PHE A 79 4.53 5.63 -5.17
N VAL A 80 3.42 6.38 -5.21
CA VAL A 80 2.12 5.84 -5.66
C VAL A 80 1.51 6.69 -6.75
N VAL A 81 1.09 6.06 -7.85
CA VAL A 81 0.26 6.69 -8.89
C VAL A 81 -1.21 6.44 -8.56
N VAL A 82 -1.81 7.36 -7.81
CA VAL A 82 -3.17 7.21 -7.25
C VAL A 82 -4.23 7.03 -8.35
N GLU A 83 -4.04 7.66 -9.51
CA GLU A 83 -4.92 7.53 -10.67
C GLU A 83 -4.92 6.10 -11.24
N ASN A 84 -3.77 5.42 -11.25
CA ASN A 84 -3.68 4.03 -11.68
C ASN A 84 -4.41 3.10 -10.70
N LEU A 85 -4.35 3.39 -9.40
CA LEU A 85 -5.13 2.66 -8.40
C LEU A 85 -6.63 2.83 -8.61
N ARG A 86 -7.09 4.08 -8.82
CA ARG A 86 -8.51 4.36 -9.12
C ARG A 86 -8.95 3.64 -10.40
N HIS A 87 -8.10 3.61 -11.41
CA HIS A 87 -8.36 2.88 -12.65
C HIS A 87 -8.51 1.38 -12.42
N LEU A 88 -7.60 0.74 -11.66
CA LEU A 88 -7.69 -0.69 -11.36
C LEU A 88 -9.00 -1.03 -10.66
N ILE A 89 -9.38 -0.26 -9.63
CA ILE A 89 -10.62 -0.45 -8.88
C ILE A 89 -11.84 -0.35 -9.81
N ASP A 90 -11.92 0.70 -10.63
CA ASP A 90 -13.03 0.87 -11.57
C ASP A 90 -13.06 -0.23 -12.63
N LYS A 91 -11.90 -0.59 -13.20
CA LYS A 91 -11.79 -1.59 -14.27
C LYS A 91 -12.20 -2.98 -13.77
N ARG A 92 -11.81 -3.33 -12.55
CA ARG A 92 -12.19 -4.59 -11.87
C ARG A 92 -13.61 -4.57 -11.32
N LYS A 93 -14.29 -3.42 -11.33
CA LYS A 93 -15.64 -3.21 -10.76
C LYS A 93 -15.70 -3.62 -9.28
N TYR A 94 -14.61 -3.39 -8.56
CA TYR A 94 -14.55 -3.64 -7.14
C TYR A 94 -15.42 -2.64 -6.38
N GLN A 95 -16.13 -3.15 -5.38
CA GLN A 95 -17.04 -2.35 -4.55
C GLN A 95 -16.49 -2.21 -3.14
N PRO A 96 -16.64 -1.05 -2.50
CA PRO A 96 -16.21 -0.83 -1.12
C PRO A 96 -16.92 -1.75 -0.10
N SER A 97 -18.09 -2.27 -0.46
CA SER A 97 -18.90 -3.22 0.33
C SER A 97 -18.41 -4.67 0.25
N GLN A 98 -17.55 -5.00 -0.71
CA GLN A 98 -16.96 -6.33 -0.79
C GLN A 98 -15.87 -6.45 0.28
N PRO A 99 -15.79 -7.54 1.06
CA PRO A 99 -14.75 -7.75 2.05
C PRO A 99 -13.44 -8.19 1.37
N ILE A 100 -12.81 -7.29 0.62
CA ILE A 100 -11.58 -7.57 -0.13
C ILE A 100 -10.43 -6.66 0.26
N TYR A 101 -9.21 -7.18 0.09
CA TYR A 101 -7.98 -6.42 0.08
C TYR A 101 -7.05 -6.96 -1.00
N PHE A 102 -6.16 -6.13 -1.53
CA PHE A 102 -5.31 -6.51 -2.65
C PHE A 102 -3.98 -5.77 -2.65
N GLY A 103 -2.99 -6.35 -3.31
CA GLY A 103 -1.63 -5.85 -3.48
C GLY A 103 -0.77 -6.92 -4.15
N TYR A 104 0.55 -6.87 -4.00
CA TYR A 104 1.42 -7.93 -4.53
C TYR A 104 1.25 -9.24 -3.76
N GLU A 105 0.98 -10.34 -4.43
CA GLU A 105 0.70 -11.64 -3.80
C GLU A 105 1.97 -12.50 -3.65
N LEU A 106 2.24 -12.90 -2.41
CA LEU A 106 3.20 -13.94 -2.07
C LEU A 106 2.48 -15.21 -1.61
N GLU A 107 3.14 -16.34 -1.75
CA GLU A 107 2.68 -17.66 -1.34
C GLU A 107 3.17 -17.96 0.08
N ASN A 108 2.24 -18.34 0.96
CA ASN A 108 2.60 -18.85 2.28
C ASN A 108 3.20 -20.26 2.15
N ILE A 109 4.43 -20.45 2.63
CA ILE A 109 5.17 -21.71 2.49
C ILE A 109 4.55 -22.91 3.23
N VAL A 110 3.64 -22.66 4.17
CA VAL A 110 2.97 -23.69 4.97
C VAL A 110 1.58 -24.00 4.41
N THR A 111 0.77 -22.97 4.13
CA THR A 111 -0.62 -23.17 3.69
C THR A 111 -0.78 -23.18 2.17
N HIS A 112 0.22 -22.73 1.42
CA HIS A 112 0.15 -22.48 -0.03
C HIS A 112 -0.93 -21.48 -0.46
N GLU A 113 -1.48 -20.72 0.49
CA GLU A 113 -2.45 -19.66 0.23
C GLU A 113 -1.74 -18.34 -0.11
N PRO A 114 -2.36 -17.50 -0.97
CA PRO A 114 -1.82 -16.17 -1.27
C PRO A 114 -2.02 -15.23 -0.08
N PHE A 115 -1.02 -14.39 0.17
CA PHE A 115 -1.10 -13.25 1.07
C PHE A 115 -0.45 -12.02 0.47
N VAL A 116 -0.87 -10.83 0.90
CA VAL A 116 -0.36 -9.57 0.33
C VAL A 116 0.94 -9.13 1.00
N TYR A 117 1.96 -8.84 0.19
CA TYR A 117 3.25 -8.37 0.66
C TYR A 117 3.19 -6.90 1.12
N TYR A 118 3.27 -6.69 2.43
CA TYR A 118 3.04 -5.39 3.05
C TYR A 118 3.94 -4.25 2.52
N ARG A 119 5.20 -4.53 2.15
CA ARG A 119 6.14 -3.50 1.66
C ARG A 119 5.80 -3.00 0.26
N SER A 120 5.15 -3.82 -0.57
CA SER A 120 4.65 -3.37 -1.88
C SER A 120 3.48 -2.39 -1.76
N GLY A 121 2.83 -2.37 -0.60
CA GLY A 121 1.58 -1.67 -0.36
C GLY A 121 0.37 -2.57 -0.52
N TYR A 122 -0.72 -2.22 0.17
CA TYR A 122 -1.99 -2.93 0.04
C TYR A 122 -3.17 -1.98 0.19
N VAL A 123 -4.27 -2.35 -0.46
CA VAL A 123 -5.52 -1.60 -0.48
C VAL A 123 -6.58 -2.44 0.19
N ILE A 124 -7.31 -1.86 1.14
CA ILE A 124 -8.38 -2.50 1.90
C ILE A 124 -9.69 -1.78 1.56
N SER A 125 -10.71 -2.55 1.20
CA SER A 125 -12.09 -2.05 1.07
C SER A 125 -12.65 -1.59 2.42
N ARG A 126 -13.64 -0.69 2.40
CA ARG A 126 -14.36 -0.27 3.61
C ARG A 126 -14.89 -1.46 4.43
N GLU A 127 -15.53 -2.44 3.78
CA GLU A 127 -16.08 -3.59 4.48
C GLU A 127 -14.97 -4.48 5.07
N ALA A 128 -13.87 -4.71 4.36
CA ALA A 128 -12.74 -5.47 4.91
C ALA A 128 -12.14 -4.80 6.14
N LEU A 129 -11.94 -3.48 6.11
CA LEU A 129 -11.40 -2.73 7.25
C LEU A 129 -12.34 -2.81 8.46
N ARG A 130 -13.66 -2.70 8.24
CA ARG A 130 -14.66 -2.85 9.30
C ARG A 130 -14.61 -4.24 9.95
N ARG A 131 -14.49 -5.30 9.14
CA ARG A 131 -14.39 -6.68 9.65
C ARG A 131 -13.10 -6.92 10.41
N TYR A 132 -11.97 -6.52 9.84
CA TYR A 132 -10.66 -6.58 10.48
C TYR A 132 -10.66 -5.90 11.85
N THR A 133 -11.05 -4.62 11.90
CA THR A 133 -11.04 -3.86 13.16
C THR A 133 -12.05 -4.37 14.18
N LYS A 134 -13.19 -4.93 13.76
CA LYS A 134 -14.12 -5.61 14.67
C LYS A 134 -13.48 -6.86 15.27
N ALA A 135 -12.85 -7.69 14.43
CA ALA A 135 -12.20 -8.92 14.86
C ALA A 135 -10.99 -8.67 15.78
N SER A 136 -10.20 -7.61 15.52
CA SER A 136 -9.04 -7.27 16.35
C SER A 136 -9.37 -6.64 17.70
N LYS A 137 -10.59 -6.15 17.91
CA LYS A 137 -11.04 -5.64 19.22
C LYS A 137 -11.38 -6.74 20.21
N ASP A 138 -11.60 -7.95 19.72
CA ASP A 138 -11.93 -9.09 20.56
C ASP A 138 -10.65 -9.66 21.19
N PRO A 139 -10.47 -9.55 22.52
CA PRO A 139 -9.26 -10.02 23.19
C PRO A 139 -9.16 -11.56 23.20
N GLU A 140 -10.25 -12.29 22.96
CA GLU A 140 -10.25 -13.75 22.88
C GLU A 140 -9.84 -14.26 21.48
N ASN A 141 -9.85 -13.37 20.48
CA ASN A 141 -9.52 -13.71 19.11
C ASN A 141 -8.00 -13.82 18.87
N LYS A 142 -7.49 -15.03 19.03
CA LYS A 142 -6.06 -15.35 18.82
C LYS A 142 -5.59 -15.10 17.39
N ASP A 143 -6.45 -15.21 16.38
CA ASP A 143 -6.07 -15.00 14.98
C ASP A 143 -5.73 -13.53 14.67
N CYS A 144 -6.28 -12.60 15.45
CA CYS A 144 -6.02 -11.17 15.33
C CYS A 144 -5.05 -10.61 16.38
N THR A 145 -4.44 -11.48 17.20
CA THR A 145 -3.40 -11.04 18.14
C THR A 145 -2.11 -10.66 17.41
N HIS A 146 -1.44 -9.63 17.92
CA HIS A 146 -0.11 -9.23 17.44
C HIS A 146 0.91 -10.17 18.07
N TRP A 147 1.55 -11.00 17.25
CA TRP A 147 2.57 -11.91 17.74
C TRP A 147 3.93 -11.21 17.66
N GLU A 148 4.65 -11.14 18.78
CA GLU A 148 6.03 -10.64 18.78
C GLU A 148 6.88 -11.48 17.82
N GLY A 149 7.56 -10.82 16.88
CA GLY A 149 8.44 -11.46 15.90
C GLY A 149 7.79 -11.86 14.56
N TYR A 150 6.49 -11.64 14.36
CA TYR A 150 5.82 -11.93 13.08
C TYR A 150 5.84 -10.73 12.12
N ALA A 151 5.92 -11.03 10.82
CA ALA A 151 5.89 -10.02 9.77
C ALA A 151 4.45 -9.53 9.54
N GLU A 152 4.25 -8.21 9.50
CA GLU A 152 2.96 -7.52 9.28
C GLU A 152 2.05 -8.23 8.25
N GLY A 153 2.60 -8.68 7.12
CA GLY A 153 1.84 -9.34 6.06
C GLY A 153 1.14 -10.63 6.50
N LEU A 154 1.80 -11.47 7.32
CA LEU A 154 1.22 -12.74 7.79
C LEU A 154 0.19 -12.53 8.89
N ASP A 155 0.44 -11.58 9.80
CA ASP A 155 -0.51 -11.24 10.87
C ASP A 155 -1.78 -10.60 10.30
N ILE A 156 -1.65 -9.67 9.33
CA ILE A 156 -2.78 -9.12 8.59
C ILE A 156 -3.55 -10.24 7.90
N HIS A 157 -2.85 -11.09 7.15
CA HIS A 157 -3.51 -12.16 6.41
C HIS A 157 -4.29 -13.10 7.33
N ARG A 158 -3.68 -13.58 8.43
CA ARG A 158 -4.37 -14.45 9.41
C ARG A 158 -5.66 -13.80 9.93
N CYS A 159 -5.58 -12.54 10.38
CA CYS A 159 -6.74 -11.84 10.91
C CYS A 159 -7.80 -11.55 9.84
N MET A 160 -7.39 -11.17 8.62
CA MET A 160 -8.29 -10.94 7.49
C MET A 160 -9.02 -12.24 7.10
N SER A 161 -8.30 -13.36 7.01
CA SER A 161 -8.88 -14.68 6.73
C SER A 161 -9.89 -15.09 7.80
N PHE A 162 -9.56 -14.94 9.09
CA PHE A 162 -10.51 -15.16 10.19
C PHE A 162 -11.76 -14.26 10.05
N ALA A 163 -11.57 -13.01 9.65
CA ALA A 163 -12.63 -12.03 9.45
C ALA A 163 -13.40 -12.22 8.13
N ASN A 164 -13.21 -13.32 7.40
CA ASN A 164 -13.81 -13.59 6.09
C ASN A 164 -13.57 -12.45 5.09
N VAL A 165 -12.32 -11.98 5.01
CA VAL A 165 -11.82 -11.03 4.02
C VAL A 165 -10.94 -11.78 3.03
N THR A 166 -11.15 -11.54 1.73
CA THR A 166 -10.48 -12.29 0.66
C THR A 166 -9.40 -11.44 -0.03
N VAL A 167 -8.29 -12.06 -0.40
CA VAL A 167 -7.30 -11.46 -1.30
C VAL A 167 -7.92 -11.34 -2.70
N ALA A 168 -7.90 -10.14 -3.27
CA ALA A 168 -8.42 -9.89 -4.62
C ALA A 168 -7.29 -9.63 -5.62
N GLU A 169 -7.54 -9.96 -6.88
CA GLU A 169 -6.59 -9.80 -7.98
C GLU A 169 -6.19 -8.32 -8.16
N SER A 170 -4.89 -8.07 -8.22
CA SER A 170 -4.31 -6.72 -8.34
C SER A 170 -3.59 -6.46 -9.67
N ARG A 171 -3.31 -7.50 -10.47
CA ARG A 171 -2.62 -7.39 -11.76
C ARG A 171 -3.50 -6.71 -12.81
N ASP A 172 -2.89 -6.21 -13.87
CA ASP A 172 -3.61 -5.61 -14.99
C ASP A 172 -4.30 -6.67 -15.90
N GLU A 173 -4.95 -6.22 -16.98
CA GLU A 173 -5.63 -7.09 -17.94
C GLU A 173 -4.69 -8.04 -18.72
N PHE A 174 -3.39 -7.77 -18.69
CA PHE A 174 -2.34 -8.60 -19.27
C PHE A 174 -1.61 -9.42 -18.19
N GLU A 175 -2.17 -9.45 -16.98
CA GLU A 175 -1.62 -10.13 -15.81
C GLU A 175 -0.20 -9.64 -15.40
N ASN A 176 0.10 -8.37 -15.68
CA ASN A 176 1.31 -7.71 -15.19
C ASN A 176 1.08 -7.11 -13.80
N GLU A 177 2.14 -7.06 -13.01
CA GLU A 177 2.13 -6.58 -11.65
C GLU A 177 1.94 -5.06 -11.57
N THR A 178 1.03 -4.65 -10.69
CA THR A 178 0.76 -3.22 -10.43
C THR A 178 1.36 -2.75 -9.11
N PHE A 179 1.61 -3.64 -8.16
CA PHE A 179 2.29 -3.36 -6.90
C PHE A 179 3.70 -3.94 -6.96
N ILE A 180 4.73 -3.09 -6.99
CA ILE A 180 6.08 -3.58 -7.24
C ILE A 180 6.75 -3.97 -5.91
N PRO A 181 7.18 -5.23 -5.74
CA PRO A 181 7.62 -5.77 -4.46
C PRO A 181 9.07 -5.39 -4.09
N VAL A 182 9.83 -4.85 -5.05
CA VAL A 182 11.24 -4.47 -4.88
C VAL A 182 11.50 -3.15 -5.59
N GLU A 183 12.66 -2.55 -5.33
CA GLU A 183 13.09 -1.32 -5.96
C GLU A 183 13.21 -1.50 -7.49
N MET A 184 12.85 -0.47 -8.25
CA MET A 184 12.75 -0.55 -9.72
C MET A 184 14.08 -0.91 -10.40
N HIS A 185 15.22 -0.44 -9.89
CA HIS A 185 16.51 -0.80 -10.48
C HIS A 185 16.80 -2.30 -10.34
N ASN A 186 16.45 -2.94 -9.22
CA ASN A 186 16.62 -4.39 -9.06
C ASN A 186 15.78 -5.17 -10.09
N GLN A 187 14.56 -4.69 -10.39
CA GLN A 187 13.70 -5.32 -11.41
C GLN A 187 14.32 -5.29 -12.81
N PHE A 188 14.93 -4.17 -13.21
CA PHE A 188 15.43 -3.99 -14.58
C PHE A 188 16.90 -4.40 -14.76
N GLN A 189 17.74 -4.26 -13.74
CA GLN A 189 19.17 -4.59 -13.82
C GLN A 189 19.42 -6.05 -13.53
N ASP A 190 18.90 -6.53 -12.41
CA ASP A 190 19.22 -7.87 -11.91
C ASP A 190 18.15 -8.90 -12.33
N GLY A 191 16.91 -8.45 -12.52
CA GLY A 191 15.78 -9.31 -12.87
C GLY A 191 15.25 -10.12 -11.70
N TYR A 192 14.15 -10.82 -11.94
CA TYR A 192 13.47 -11.69 -10.98
C TYR A 192 14.29 -12.93 -10.60
N ASP A 193 15.14 -13.41 -11.51
CA ASP A 193 15.99 -14.60 -11.30
C ASP A 193 17.05 -14.39 -10.20
N THR A 194 17.47 -13.14 -9.95
CA THR A 194 18.55 -12.79 -9.01
C THR A 194 18.05 -12.39 -7.63
N ILE A 195 16.73 -12.46 -7.39
CA ILE A 195 16.09 -12.21 -6.10
C ILE A 195 15.44 -13.52 -5.62
N PRO A 196 16.21 -14.46 -5.01
CA PRO A 196 15.74 -15.82 -4.76
C PRO A 196 14.48 -15.90 -3.90
N TRP A 197 14.37 -15.04 -2.88
CA TRP A 197 13.18 -15.01 -2.03
C TRP A 197 11.94 -14.61 -2.82
N LEU A 198 12.04 -13.64 -3.73
CA LEU A 198 10.93 -13.16 -4.54
C LEU A 198 10.53 -14.24 -5.54
N ARG A 199 11.50 -14.89 -6.18
CA ARG A 199 11.27 -16.03 -7.07
C ARG A 199 10.52 -17.17 -6.40
N ASN A 200 10.96 -17.52 -5.20
CA ASN A 200 10.41 -18.65 -4.46
C ASN A 200 9.04 -18.33 -3.87
N LEU A 201 8.80 -17.08 -3.48
CA LEU A 201 7.58 -16.71 -2.75
C LEU A 201 6.52 -16.00 -3.59
N THR A 202 6.79 -15.54 -4.81
CA THR A 202 5.71 -14.93 -5.64
C THR A 202 4.64 -15.97 -5.94
N TYR A 203 3.38 -15.62 -5.71
CA TYR A 203 2.26 -16.54 -5.88
C TYR A 203 2.00 -16.87 -7.36
N HIS A 204 1.98 -15.85 -8.22
CA HIS A 204 1.82 -16.02 -9.66
C HIS A 204 3.15 -16.38 -10.32
N LYS A 205 3.49 -17.68 -10.35
CA LYS A 205 4.72 -18.18 -10.97
C LYS A 205 4.78 -17.83 -12.47
N ARG A 206 5.96 -17.38 -12.90
CA ARG A 206 6.26 -16.96 -14.27
C ARG A 206 7.54 -17.62 -14.76
N THR A 207 7.64 -17.79 -16.08
CA THR A 207 8.84 -18.37 -16.73
C THR A 207 9.85 -17.30 -17.14
N GLU A 208 9.39 -16.05 -17.19
CA GLU A 208 10.17 -14.87 -17.54
C GLU A 208 11.24 -14.55 -16.49
N LYS A 209 12.34 -13.96 -16.94
CA LYS A 209 13.48 -13.58 -16.09
C LYS A 209 13.25 -12.32 -15.27
N SER A 210 12.19 -11.57 -15.54
CA SER A 210 11.80 -10.36 -14.81
C SER A 210 10.31 -10.43 -14.46
N VAL A 211 9.92 -9.75 -13.38
CA VAL A 211 8.51 -9.58 -13.06
C VAL A 211 7.89 -8.69 -14.15
N PRO A 212 6.81 -9.12 -14.83
CA PRO A 212 6.14 -8.26 -15.80
C PRO A 212 5.52 -7.07 -15.07
N ILE A 213 6.00 -5.86 -15.36
CA ILE A 213 5.52 -4.63 -14.73
C ILE A 213 4.44 -4.01 -15.61
N SER A 214 3.29 -3.70 -15.01
CA SER A 214 2.21 -3.03 -15.72
C SER A 214 2.62 -1.65 -16.20
N SER A 215 2.20 -1.28 -17.40
CA SER A 215 2.25 0.12 -17.87
C SER A 215 1.38 1.06 -17.01
N ARG A 216 0.49 0.50 -16.17
CA ARG A 216 -0.32 1.19 -15.17
C ARG A 216 0.07 0.78 -13.75
N ALA A 217 1.36 0.60 -13.50
CA ALA A 217 1.85 0.29 -12.15
C ALA A 217 1.42 1.38 -11.13
N ILE A 218 1.09 0.92 -9.94
CA ILE A 218 0.43 1.67 -8.87
C ILE A 218 1.44 2.10 -7.81
N SER A 219 2.27 1.18 -7.31
CA SER A 219 3.13 1.40 -6.14
C SER A 219 4.55 0.94 -6.41
N PHE A 220 5.52 1.75 -6.02
CA PHE A 220 6.95 1.51 -6.21
C PHE A 220 7.72 1.76 -4.92
N LEU A 221 8.77 0.99 -4.67
CA LEU A 221 9.72 1.26 -3.60
C LEU A 221 10.83 2.19 -4.08
N VAL A 222 11.06 3.27 -3.34
CA VAL A 222 12.07 4.29 -3.60
C VAL A 222 13.24 4.09 -2.64
N LYS A 223 14.41 3.72 -3.16
CA LYS A 223 15.61 3.48 -2.35
C LYS A 223 16.14 4.77 -1.71
N TYR A 224 16.16 5.84 -2.50
CA TYR A 224 16.62 7.15 -2.07
C TYR A 224 15.44 8.14 -2.06
N PRO A 225 14.83 8.43 -0.90
CA PRO A 225 13.57 9.17 -0.81
C PRO A 225 13.50 10.51 -1.57
N PRO A 226 14.57 11.30 -1.71
CA PRO A 226 14.53 12.51 -2.55
C PRO A 226 14.17 12.26 -4.02
N GLU A 227 14.42 11.06 -4.57
CA GLU A 227 14.00 10.67 -5.94
C GLU A 227 12.47 10.69 -6.12
N MET A 228 11.68 10.72 -5.05
CA MET A 228 10.23 10.94 -5.16
C MET A 228 9.89 12.22 -5.92
N TYR A 229 10.74 13.26 -5.87
CA TYR A 229 10.54 14.46 -6.69
C TYR A 229 10.76 14.20 -8.17
N ASP A 230 11.76 13.38 -8.53
CA ASP A 230 12.04 13.01 -9.91
C ASP A 230 10.89 12.18 -10.47
N TYR A 231 10.44 11.17 -9.71
CA TYR A 231 9.28 10.36 -10.08
C TYR A 231 8.03 11.23 -10.21
N TYR A 232 7.83 12.19 -9.29
CA TYR A 232 6.73 13.14 -9.36
C TYR A 232 6.81 14.00 -10.62
N TYR A 233 7.99 14.49 -10.97
CA TYR A 233 8.21 15.27 -12.19
C TYR A 233 7.89 14.45 -13.44
N PHE A 234 8.43 13.23 -13.55
CA PHE A 234 8.23 12.37 -14.72
C PHE A 234 6.79 11.87 -14.89
N VAL A 235 6.08 11.61 -13.79
CA VAL A 235 4.70 11.14 -13.84
C VAL A 235 3.71 12.29 -14.04
N TYR A 236 3.87 13.38 -13.28
CA TYR A 236 2.83 14.41 -13.17
C TYR A 236 3.14 15.73 -13.86
N GLN A 237 4.40 16.10 -14.06
CA GLN A 237 4.76 17.43 -14.58
C GLN A 237 5.18 17.42 -16.03
N VAL A 238 6.18 16.59 -16.38
CA VAL A 238 6.70 16.56 -17.75
C VAL A 238 5.67 15.97 -18.71
N LYS A 239 5.62 16.53 -19.91
CA LYS A 239 4.83 16.00 -21.02
C LYS A 239 5.73 15.89 -22.24
N SER A 240 5.84 14.69 -22.80
CA SER A 240 6.49 14.53 -24.09
C SER A 240 5.63 15.19 -25.15
N PHE A 241 6.26 15.82 -26.14
CA PHE A 241 5.54 16.35 -27.29
C PHE A 241 4.66 15.25 -27.92
N GLY A 242 3.39 15.57 -28.20
CA GLY A 242 2.43 14.64 -28.82
C GLY A 242 1.59 13.80 -27.86
N THR A 243 1.80 13.86 -26.54
CA THR A 243 0.84 13.26 -25.59
C THR A 243 -0.37 14.19 -25.38
N PRO A 244 -1.62 13.66 -25.41
CA PRO A 244 -2.81 14.46 -25.13
C PRO A 244 -2.75 15.04 -23.71
N VAL A 245 -2.97 16.35 -23.57
CA VAL A 245 -3.12 16.98 -22.26
C VAL A 245 -4.53 16.65 -21.76
N PRO A 246 -4.70 15.97 -20.60
CA PRO A 246 -6.01 15.84 -19.99
C PRO A 246 -6.55 17.24 -19.72
N SER A 247 -7.71 17.58 -20.29
CA SER A 247 -8.39 18.84 -20.01
C SER A 247 -8.57 18.98 -18.51
N SER A 248 -7.86 19.93 -17.90
CA SER A 248 -7.98 20.22 -16.47
C SER A 248 -9.45 20.48 -16.16
N ILE A 249 -10.06 19.65 -15.32
CA ILE A 249 -11.32 19.99 -14.67
C ILE A 249 -11.03 21.26 -13.89
N ASP A 250 -11.70 22.34 -14.28
CA ASP A 250 -11.68 23.65 -13.67
C ASP A 250 -11.57 23.53 -12.15
N ARG A 251 -10.40 23.90 -11.59
CA ARG A 251 -10.30 24.29 -10.18
C ARG A 251 -10.99 25.64 -10.04
N LYS A 252 -12.31 25.69 -10.10
CA LYS A 252 -13.07 26.80 -9.55
C LYS A 252 -12.95 26.73 -8.03
N ARG A 253 -12.05 27.53 -7.47
CA ARG A 253 -12.11 27.94 -6.05
C ARG A 253 -13.35 28.81 -5.84
N PRO A 254 -14.05 28.63 -4.72
CA PRO A 254 -14.29 29.69 -3.76
C PRO A 254 -13.13 29.77 -2.76
#